data_AF-A0A225NHH9-F1
#
_entry.id   AF-A0A225NHH9-F1
#
_cell.length_a   1.000
_cell.length_b   1.000
_cell.length_c   1.000
_cell.angle_alpha   90.00
_cell.angle_beta   90.00
_cell.angle_gamma   90.00
#
_symmetry.space_group_name_H-M   'P 1'
#
loop_
_entity.id
_entity.type
_entity.pdbx_description
1 polymer ?
#
loop_
_entity_poly.entity_id
_entity_poly.type
_entity_poly.pdbx_seq_one_letter_code
_entity_poly.pdbx_strand_id
1 'polypeptide(L)'
;MISLAGLREALDAGGIVEVECIDAPFRQTNSYRGAWKFYVIAEVDGAEHRLLFVHGRDIKARVIRTATGLISFGIELGVSPIAIPLHAGERAIWRRYAGEPEETRG
;
A
#
# COMPACT_ATOMS: atom_id res chain seq x y z
N MET A 1 -4.44 14.05 -1.96
CA MET A 1 -4.97 12.68 -2.21
C MET A 1 -4.41 12.23 -3.56
N ILE A 2 -4.22 10.93 -3.78
CA ILE A 2 -3.57 10.38 -4.98
C ILE A 2 -4.35 9.21 -5.58
N SER A 3 -4.32 9.06 -6.91
CA SER A 3 -4.93 7.95 -7.66
C SER A 3 -3.98 6.75 -7.78
N LEU A 4 -4.41 5.64 -8.40
CA LEU A 4 -3.55 4.45 -8.55
C LEU A 4 -2.41 4.69 -9.53
N ALA A 5 -2.68 5.44 -10.61
CA ALA A 5 -1.65 5.83 -11.56
C ALA A 5 -0.58 6.70 -10.88
N GLY A 6 -1.02 7.77 -10.18
CA GLY A 6 -0.09 8.64 -9.46
C GLY A 6 0.66 7.92 -8.33
N LEU A 7 0.03 6.95 -7.66
CA LEU A 7 0.71 6.09 -6.67
C LEU A 7 1.86 5.31 -7.31
N ARG A 8 1.65 4.73 -8.49
CA ARG A 8 2.71 3.99 -9.20
C ARG A 8 3.83 4.92 -9.65
N GLU A 9 3.48 6.05 -10.26
CA GLU A 9 4.45 7.08 -10.66
C GLU A 9 5.30 7.57 -9.48
N ALA A 10 4.68 7.82 -8.32
CA ALA A 10 5.40 8.22 -7.12
C ALA A 10 6.36 7.13 -6.61
N LEU A 11 5.95 5.86 -6.65
CA LEU A 11 6.84 4.74 -6.31
C LEU A 11 8.00 4.58 -7.30
N ASP A 12 7.75 4.79 -8.60
CA ASP A 12 8.79 4.79 -9.63
C ASP A 12 9.79 5.94 -9.45
N ALA A 13 9.34 7.07 -8.91
CA ALA A 13 10.18 8.21 -8.54
C ALA A 13 10.92 8.05 -7.20
N GLY A 14 10.82 6.88 -6.54
CA GLY A 14 11.49 6.59 -5.26
C GLY A 14 10.67 6.93 -4.02
N GLY A 15 9.40 7.31 -4.18
CA GLY A 15 8.45 7.44 -3.09
C GLY A 15 8.20 6.10 -2.39
N ILE A 16 7.57 6.18 -1.22
CA ILE A 16 7.23 5.01 -0.39
C ILE A 16 5.74 4.97 -0.09
N VAL A 17 5.24 3.76 0.19
CA VAL A 17 3.86 3.56 0.63
C VAL A 17 3.85 3.35 2.13
N GLU A 18 3.07 4.15 2.83
CA GLU A 18 2.74 3.91 4.24
C GLU A 18 1.37 3.21 4.31
N VAL A 19 1.34 2.06 4.96
CA VAL A 19 0.12 1.30 5.24
C VAL A 19 -0.24 1.50 6.69
N GLU A 20 -1.46 1.93 6.97
CA GLU A 20 -1.99 2.15 8.32
C GLU A 20 -3.11 1.16 8.59
N CYS A 21 -2.99 0.37 9.65
CA CYS A 21 -4.08 -0.45 10.15
C CYS A 21 -5.09 0.46 10.88
N ILE A 22 -6.34 0.48 10.42
CA ILE A 22 -7.42 1.26 11.07
C ILE A 22 -8.41 0.38 11.84
N ASP A 23 -8.37 -0.93 11.59
CA ASP A 23 -9.16 -1.94 12.30
C ASP A 23 -8.34 -3.23 12.37
N ALA A 24 -8.14 -3.73 13.59
CA ALA A 24 -7.25 -4.85 13.85
C ALA A 24 -7.80 -6.13 13.20
N PRO A 25 -6.94 -6.96 12.57
CA PRO A 25 -7.42 -8.12 11.88
C PRO A 25 -7.94 -9.19 12.85
N PHE A 26 -9.12 -9.73 12.54
CA PHE A 26 -9.72 -10.87 13.23
C PHE A 26 -9.89 -12.04 12.26
N ARG A 27 -9.83 -13.26 12.80
CA ARG A 27 -10.05 -14.47 12.01
C ARG A 27 -11.54 -14.58 11.66
N GLN A 28 -11.83 -14.62 10.36
CA GLN A 28 -13.13 -14.97 9.83
C GLN A 28 -12.98 -16.21 8.96
N THR A 29 -13.53 -17.33 9.45
CA THR A 29 -13.40 -18.66 8.84
C THR A 29 -11.94 -19.07 8.60
N ASN A 30 -11.50 -19.07 7.35
CA ASN A 30 -10.16 -19.42 6.87
C ASN A 30 -9.32 -18.20 6.45
N SER A 31 -9.79 -16.98 6.73
CA SER A 31 -9.12 -15.74 6.34
C SER A 31 -9.05 -14.75 7.51
N TYR A 32 -8.22 -13.73 7.38
CA TYR A 32 -8.20 -12.59 8.31
C TYR A 32 -8.85 -11.37 7.64
N ARG A 33 -9.80 -10.76 8.33
CA ARG A 33 -10.39 -9.49 7.97
C ARG A 33 -9.89 -8.41 8.90
N GLY A 34 -9.58 -7.25 8.34
CA GLY A 34 -9.22 -6.04 9.10
C GLY A 34 -9.56 -4.83 8.24
N ALA A 35 -8.88 -3.71 8.45
CA ALA A 35 -8.95 -2.59 7.53
C ALA A 35 -7.62 -1.84 7.46
N TRP A 36 -7.16 -1.59 6.24
CA TRP A 36 -5.91 -0.88 5.97
C TRP A 36 -6.13 0.28 5.00
N LYS A 37 -5.59 1.44 5.37
CA LYS A 37 -5.47 2.62 4.50
C LYS A 37 -4.05 2.71 3.97
N PHE A 38 -3.91 3.41 2.86
CA PHE A 38 -2.62 3.62 2.20
C PHE A 38 -2.38 5.11 2.02
N TYR A 39 -1.14 5.50 2.22
CA TYR A 39 -0.64 6.83 1.93
C TYR A 39 0.62 6.69 1.09
N VAL A 40 0.84 7.67 0.24
CA VAL A 40 2.13 7.84 -0.43
C VAL A 40 2.89 8.91 0.31
N ILE A 41 4.13 8.64 0.65
CA ILE A 41 5.09 9.64 1.10
C ILE A 41 6.03 9.89 -0.07
N ALA A 42 5.98 11.09 -0.63
CA ALA A 42 6.78 11.50 -1.78
C ALA A 42 7.16 12.96 -1.66
N GLU A 43 8.32 13.30 -2.23
CA GLU A 43 8.75 14.69 -2.36
C GLU A 43 8.06 15.33 -3.58
N VAL A 44 7.43 16.48 -3.37
CA VAL A 44 6.84 17.31 -4.43
C VAL A 44 7.33 18.75 -4.19
N ASP A 45 7.92 19.37 -5.21
CA ASP A 45 8.44 20.73 -5.15
C ASP A 45 9.38 21.00 -3.95
N GLY A 46 10.20 20.01 -3.58
CA GLY A 46 11.17 20.12 -2.48
C GLY A 46 10.60 19.92 -1.07
N ALA A 47 9.33 19.53 -0.95
CA ALA A 47 8.68 19.23 0.32
C ALA A 47 8.16 17.78 0.35
N GLU A 48 8.27 17.12 1.51
CA GLU A 48 7.69 15.79 1.70
C GLU A 48 6.18 15.90 1.94
N HIS A 49 5.39 15.14 1.17
CA HIS A 49 3.94 15.08 1.28
C HIS A 49 3.46 13.67 1.61
N ARG A 50 2.54 13.57 2.59
CA ARG A 50 1.79 12.35 2.91
C ARG A 50 0.40 12.39 2.28
N LEU A 51 0.23 11.73 1.14
CA LEU A 51 -0.97 11.78 0.31
C LEU A 51 -1.83 10.52 0.50
N LEU A 52 -3.07 10.68 0.98
CA LEU A 52 -4.04 9.58 1.09
C LEU A 52 -4.38 9.00 -0.28
N PHE A 53 -4.31 7.68 -0.40
CA PHE A 53 -4.72 6.95 -1.59
C PHE A 53 -6.24 6.81 -1.68
N VAL A 54 -6.82 7.22 -2.80
CA VAL A 54 -8.27 7.21 -3.04
C VAL A 54 -8.63 6.44 -4.32
N HIS A 55 -9.85 5.93 -4.39
CA HIS A 55 -10.36 5.35 -5.62
C HIS A 55 -10.66 6.48 -6.63
N GLY A 56 -10.17 6.34 -7.86
CA GLY A 56 -10.09 7.42 -8.85
C GLY A 56 -11.40 8.05 -9.34
N ARG A 57 -12.56 7.64 -8.85
CA ARG A 57 -13.87 8.24 -9.20
C ARG A 57 -14.64 8.84 -8.04
N ASP A 58 -14.47 8.33 -6.82
CA ASP A 58 -15.41 8.63 -5.72
C ASP A 58 -14.82 9.43 -4.56
N ILE A 59 -13.56 9.88 -4.61
CA ILE A 59 -12.84 10.58 -3.51
C ILE A 59 -12.79 9.75 -2.19
N LYS A 60 -13.35 8.55 -2.17
CA LYS A 60 -13.34 7.67 -1.00
C LYS A 60 -11.95 7.04 -0.85
N ALA A 61 -11.43 7.11 0.36
CA ALA A 61 -10.21 6.40 0.76
C ALA A 61 -10.31 4.93 0.34
N ARG A 62 -9.29 4.42 -0.36
CA ARG A 62 -9.26 2.99 -0.66
C ARG A 62 -8.90 2.26 0.62
N VAL A 63 -9.85 1.48 1.13
CA VAL A 63 -9.65 0.62 2.29
C VAL A 63 -9.67 -0.83 1.83
N ILE A 64 -8.59 -1.55 2.08
CA ILE A 64 -8.54 -3.01 1.87
C ILE A 64 -8.98 -3.69 3.16
N ARG A 65 -9.85 -4.70 3.05
CA ARG A 65 -10.51 -5.34 4.21
C ARG A 65 -10.14 -6.80 4.47
N THR A 66 -9.19 -7.34 3.72
CA THR A 66 -8.73 -8.72 3.86
C THR A 66 -7.20 -8.75 3.82
N ALA A 67 -6.59 -9.63 4.61
CA ALA A 67 -5.14 -9.83 4.57
C ALA A 67 -4.68 -10.28 3.17
N THR A 68 -5.44 -11.15 2.51
CA THR A 68 -5.18 -11.56 1.12
C THR A 68 -5.21 -10.37 0.17
N GLY A 69 -6.23 -9.51 0.26
CA GLY A 69 -6.31 -8.32 -0.59
C GLY A 69 -5.16 -7.35 -0.33
N LEU A 70 -4.66 -7.27 0.91
CA LEU A 70 -3.53 -6.43 1.27
C LEU A 70 -2.25 -6.95 0.61
N ILE A 71 -2.01 -8.26 0.70
CA ILE A 71 -0.87 -8.93 0.07
C ILE A 71 -0.95 -8.81 -1.46
N SER A 72 -2.11 -9.11 -2.07
CA SER A 72 -2.31 -8.97 -3.51
C SER A 72 -2.00 -7.55 -3.99
N PHE A 73 -2.43 -6.53 -3.24
CA PHE A 73 -2.12 -5.14 -3.59
C PHE A 73 -0.63 -4.82 -3.47
N GLY A 74 0.06 -5.32 -2.46
CA GLY A 74 1.52 -5.20 -2.35
C GLY A 74 2.24 -5.83 -3.56
N ILE A 75 1.82 -7.02 -3.98
CA ILE A 75 2.36 -7.71 -5.16
C ILE A 75 2.11 -6.88 -6.43
N GLU A 76 0.91 -6.34 -6.63
CA GLU A 76 0.56 -5.49 -7.77
C GLU A 76 1.36 -4.18 -7.83
N LEU A 77 1.87 -3.70 -6.69
CA LEU A 77 2.75 -2.53 -6.60
C LEU A 77 4.23 -2.86 -6.77
N GLY A 78 4.59 -4.15 -6.83
CA GLY A 78 5.99 -4.59 -6.90
C GLY A 78 6.79 -4.22 -5.65
N VAL A 79 6.16 -4.17 -4.48
CA VAL A 79 6.83 -3.86 -3.21
C VAL A 79 7.34 -5.12 -2.51
N SER A 80 8.49 -5.03 -1.86
CA SER A 80 9.03 -6.11 -1.03
C SER A 80 10.05 -5.55 -0.01
N PRO A 81 10.00 -5.96 1.27
CA PRO A 81 9.03 -6.90 1.86
C PRO A 81 7.64 -6.27 2.11
N ILE A 82 6.61 -7.12 2.16
CA ILE A 82 5.23 -6.72 2.54
C ILE A 82 5.08 -6.90 4.06
N ALA A 83 5.25 -5.82 4.82
CA ALA A 83 4.98 -5.80 6.26
C ALA A 83 3.51 -5.44 6.53
N ILE A 84 2.81 -6.25 7.34
CA ILE A 84 1.38 -6.05 7.62
C ILE A 84 1.23 -5.50 9.05
N PRO A 85 0.78 -4.25 9.25
CA PRO A 85 0.47 -3.74 10.58
C PRO A 85 -0.81 -4.43 11.10
N LEU A 86 -0.78 -4.90 12.34
CA LEU A 86 -1.82 -5.74 12.95
C LEU A 86 -2.59 -5.04 14.07
N HIS A 87 -2.13 -3.88 14.53
CA HIS A 87 -2.80 -3.13 15.58
C HIS A 87 -3.38 -1.82 15.03
N ALA A 88 -4.57 -1.43 15.47
CA ALA A 88 -5.15 -0.16 15.04
C ALA A 88 -4.23 1.02 15.41
N GLY A 89 -3.93 1.87 14.41
CA GLY A 89 -2.96 2.95 14.51
C GLY A 89 -1.52 2.56 14.14
N GLU A 90 -1.20 1.26 14.07
CA GLU A 90 0.10 0.79 13.63
C GLU A 90 0.32 1.04 12.14
N ARG A 91 1.56 1.35 11.78
CA ARG A 91 1.97 1.69 10.42
C ARG A 91 3.15 0.89 9.96
N ALA A 92 3.17 0.53 8.68
CA ALA A 92 4.27 -0.13 8.01
C ALA A 92 4.67 0.63 6.75
N ILE A 93 5.96 0.62 6.42
CA ILE A 93 6.49 1.22 5.20
C ILE A 93 6.76 0.12 4.17
N TRP A 94 6.19 0.29 2.98
CA TRP A 94 6.44 -0.53 1.81
C TRP A 94 7.28 0.24 0.81
N ARG A 95 8.32 -0.42 0.32
CA ARG A 95 9.23 0.11 -0.71
C ARG A 95 9.18 -0.78 -1.92
N ARG A 96 9.37 -0.17 -3.10
CA ARG A 96 9.52 -0.93 -4.34
C ARG A 96 10.69 -1.89 -4.19
N TYR A 97 10.53 -3.11 -4.67
CA TYR A 97 11.61 -4.07 -4.71
C TYR A 97 12.70 -3.54 -5.66
N ALA A 98 13.93 -3.46 -5.17
CA ALA A 98 15.07 -2.90 -5.91
C ALA A 98 15.90 -3.96 -6.66
N GLY A 99 15.54 -5.25 -6.57
CA GLY A 99 16.23 -6.31 -7.29
C GLY A 99 15.75 -6.44 -8.73
N GLU A 100 16.61 -6.95 -9.62
CA GLU A 100 16.25 -7.27 -11.00
C GLU A 100 15.08 -8.28 -11.01
N PRO A 101 14.03 -8.06 -11.83
CA PRO A 101 13.01 -9.07 -12.02
C PRO A 101 13.67 -10.30 -12.63
N GLU A 102 13.53 -11.45 -11.97
CA GLU A 102 13.92 -12.72 -12.57
C GLU A 102 13.05 -12.91 -13.82
N GLU A 103 13.64 -12.75 -15.02
CA GLU A 103 12.96 -13.00 -16.28
C GLU A 103 12.30 -14.37 -16.19
N THR A 104 10.97 -14.38 -16.24
CA THR A 104 10.19 -15.60 -16.16
C THR A 104 10.59 -16.47 -17.35
N ARG A 105 11.41 -17.50 -17.09
CA ARG A 105 11.69 -18.55 -18.05
C ARG A 105 10.38 -19.28 -18.34
N GLY A 106 9.75 -18.91 -19.45
CA GLY A 106 8.72 -19.71 -20.11
C GLY A 106 9.31 -20.93 -20.79
#